data_AF-A0AAV4FTE4-F1
#
_entry.id   AF-A0AAV4FTE4-F1
#
_cell.length_a   1.000
_cell.length_b   1.000
_cell.length_c   1.000
_cell.angle_alpha   90.00
_cell.angle_beta   90.00
_cell.angle_gamma   90.00
#
_symmetry.space_group_name_H-M   'P 1'
#
loop_
_entity.id
_entity.type
_entity.pdbx_description
1 polymer ?
#
loop_
_entity_poly.entity_id
_entity_poly.type
_entity_poly.pdbx_seq_one_letter_code
_entity_poly.pdbx_strand_id
1 'polypeptide(L)'
;MPFPINNSSLLCDVSTGQPRPLVPQSFQRHVFEAINNLAHPGVQIYRTTAYHPQSNGLIERFHRTLKAALKAGLQGPNWADELPWVLMGLRTAPKEDLGTSAAELVYGTPLSVPGEFTDPTPKPLHACAPNDPFSTCVRNLSPLPTSHHGLPSSSVLQALCDAQFVFIRHDGHHGPLRCP
;
A
#
# COMPACT_ATOMS: atom_id res chain seq x y z
N MET A 1 -11.80 6.43 36.31
CA MET A 1 -13.11 6.43 37.02
C MET A 1 -13.99 5.32 36.43
N PRO A 2 -14.69 4.54 37.26
CA PRO A 2 -15.69 3.60 36.78
C PRO A 2 -16.85 4.36 36.13
N PHE A 3 -17.15 4.05 34.87
CA PHE A 3 -18.20 4.63 34.06
C PHE A 3 -19.33 3.60 33.91
N PRO A 4 -20.56 3.90 34.35
CA PRO A 4 -21.66 2.95 34.34
C PRO A 4 -22.26 2.77 32.92
N ILE A 5 -22.38 1.52 32.48
CA ILE A 5 -23.04 1.13 31.23
C ILE A 5 -23.87 -0.13 31.50
N ASN A 6 -25.20 -0.07 31.34
CA ASN A 6 -26.12 -1.21 31.38
C ASN A 6 -25.78 -2.29 32.44
N ASN A 7 -25.84 -1.91 33.72
CA ASN A 7 -25.51 -2.77 34.89
C ASN A 7 -24.04 -3.22 35.02
N SER A 8 -23.11 -2.69 34.22
CA SER A 8 -21.67 -2.93 34.33
C SER A 8 -20.90 -1.62 34.46
N SER A 9 -19.76 -1.62 35.16
CA SER A 9 -18.89 -0.45 35.29
C SER A 9 -17.61 -0.64 34.48
N LEU A 10 -17.37 0.20 33.47
CA LEU A 10 -16.12 0.21 32.71
C LEU A 10 -15.12 1.16 33.32
N LEU A 11 -13.87 0.74 33.46
CA LEU A 11 -12.82 1.63 33.93
C LEU A 11 -12.42 2.58 32.79
N CYS A 12 -12.66 3.88 32.95
CA CYS A 12 -12.35 4.89 31.94
C CYS A 12 -11.37 5.95 32.45
N ASP A 13 -10.47 6.41 31.59
CA ASP A 13 -9.75 7.67 31.76
C ASP A 13 -10.67 8.83 31.34
N VAL A 14 -10.79 9.84 32.20
CA VAL A 14 -11.66 11.02 32.00
C VAL A 14 -10.86 12.33 32.03
N SER A 15 -9.53 12.25 32.11
CA SER A 15 -8.64 13.41 32.25
C SER A 15 -8.75 14.42 31.10
N THR A 16 -9.20 14.01 29.91
CA THR A 16 -9.31 14.87 28.73
C THR A 16 -10.76 15.25 28.38
N GLY A 17 -11.69 15.15 29.32
CA GLY A 17 -13.10 15.52 29.12
C GLY A 17 -13.93 14.57 28.26
N GLN A 18 -13.33 13.49 27.74
CA GLN A 18 -14.00 12.41 27.00
C GLN A 18 -13.64 11.07 27.66
N PRO A 19 -14.64 10.24 28.04
CA PRO A 19 -14.37 8.97 28.70
C PRO A 19 -13.71 7.98 27.72
N ARG A 20 -12.45 7.62 27.98
CA ARG A 20 -11.71 6.60 27.24
C ARG A 20 -11.67 5.28 28.02
N PRO A 21 -12.33 4.21 27.55
CA PRO A 21 -12.29 2.92 28.24
C PRO A 21 -10.87 2.34 28.22
N LEU A 22 -10.40 1.92 29.40
CA LEU A 22 -9.12 1.24 29.54
C LEU A 22 -9.31 -0.22 29.18
N VAL A 23 -8.72 -0.62 28.04
CA VAL A 23 -8.76 -2.00 27.57
C VAL A 23 -7.45 -2.70 27.91
N PRO A 24 -7.47 -3.75 28.77
CA PRO A 24 -6.27 -4.54 29.06
C PRO A 24 -5.68 -5.14 27.79
N GLN A 25 -4.36 -5.31 27.75
CA GLN A 25 -3.64 -5.76 26.56
C GLN A 25 -4.15 -7.10 26.00
N SER A 26 -4.59 -8.02 26.88
CA SER A 26 -5.21 -9.30 26.51
C SER A 26 -6.54 -9.16 25.74
N PHE A 27 -7.29 -8.09 25.99
CA PHE A 27 -8.60 -7.84 25.38
C PHE A 27 -8.55 -6.84 24.21
N GLN A 28 -7.44 -6.13 24.02
CA GLN A 28 -7.31 -5.14 22.93
C GLN A 28 -7.63 -5.73 21.55
N ARG A 29 -7.15 -6.95 21.28
CA ARG A 29 -7.43 -7.64 20.01
C ARG A 29 -8.92 -7.93 19.84
N HIS A 30 -9.54 -8.52 20.85
CA HIS A 30 -10.95 -8.91 20.81
C HIS A 30 -11.87 -7.68 20.67
N VAL A 31 -11.59 -6.61 21.42
CA VAL A 31 -12.34 -5.36 21.33
C VAL A 31 -12.16 -4.72 19.95
N PHE A 32 -10.94 -4.71 19.42
CA PHE A 32 -10.67 -4.18 18.08
C PHE A 32 -11.39 -4.99 16.98
N GLU A 33 -11.33 -6.31 17.03
CA GLU A 33 -12.03 -7.19 16.09
C GLU A 33 -13.55 -7.02 16.18
N ALA A 34 -14.11 -6.94 17.40
CA ALA A 34 -15.53 -6.71 17.61
C ALA A 34 -15.99 -5.37 17.02
N ILE A 35 -15.28 -4.27 17.31
CA ILE A 35 -15.58 -2.95 16.76
C ILE A 35 -15.47 -2.97 15.23
N ASN A 36 -14.41 -3.58 14.71
CA ASN A 36 -14.21 -3.66 13.27
C ASN A 36 -15.31 -4.46 12.57
N ASN A 37 -15.69 -5.62 13.11
CA ASN A 37 -16.74 -6.45 12.53
C ASN A 37 -18.11 -5.75 12.56
N LEU A 38 -18.35 -4.90 13.55
CA LEU A 38 -19.56 -4.07 13.63
C LEU A 38 -19.56 -2.94 12.59
N ALA A 39 -18.42 -2.25 12.42
CA ALA A 39 -18.32 -1.14 11.46
C ALA A 39 -18.24 -1.62 10.00
N HIS A 40 -17.58 -2.76 9.77
CA HIS A 40 -17.24 -3.28 8.44
C HIS A 40 -17.42 -4.81 8.37
N PRO A 41 -18.67 -5.28 8.20
CA PRO A 41 -18.94 -6.72 8.06
C PRO A 41 -18.21 -7.29 6.84
N GLY A 42 -17.34 -8.28 7.06
CA GLY A 42 -16.63 -8.99 5.99
C GLY A 42 -15.23 -8.47 5.63
N VAL A 43 -14.74 -7.40 6.29
CA VAL A 43 -13.36 -6.91 6.09
C VAL A 43 -12.39 -7.68 6.99
N GLN A 44 -11.47 -8.44 6.39
CA GLN A 44 -10.38 -9.10 7.11
C GLN A 44 -9.21 -8.13 7.32
N ILE A 45 -8.89 -7.83 8.58
CA ILE A 45 -7.74 -6.98 8.91
C ILE A 45 -6.49 -7.83 9.10
N TYR A 46 -5.47 -7.57 8.28
CA TYR A 46 -4.12 -8.09 8.46
C TYR A 46 -3.24 -7.05 9.15
N ARG A 47 -2.61 -7.44 10.27
CA ARG A 47 -1.59 -6.60 10.93
C ARG A 47 -0.24 -6.95 10.34
N THR A 48 0.46 -5.95 9.82
CA THR A 48 1.87 -6.11 9.47
C THR A 48 2.68 -6.31 10.75
N THR A 49 3.47 -7.37 10.82
CA THR A 49 4.36 -7.63 11.96
C THR A 49 5.42 -6.53 12.04
N ALA A 50 5.93 -6.25 13.25
CA ALA A 50 7.09 -5.38 13.42
C ALA A 50 8.26 -5.91 12.56
N TYR A 51 9.06 -5.00 11.98
CA TYR A 51 10.22 -5.31 11.14
C TYR A 51 9.94 -5.99 9.79
N HIS A 52 8.71 -5.93 9.26
CA HIS A 52 8.39 -6.43 7.92
C HIS A 52 8.06 -5.27 6.96
N PRO A 53 9.06 -4.49 6.49
CA PRO A 53 8.85 -3.29 5.66
C PRO A 53 8.27 -3.61 4.27
N GLN A 54 8.40 -4.85 3.81
CA GLN A 54 7.94 -5.29 2.50
C GLN A 54 6.41 -5.22 2.37
N SER A 55 5.66 -5.51 3.45
CA SER A 55 4.19 -5.44 3.43
C SER A 55 3.65 -4.01 3.29
N ASN A 56 4.39 -2.99 3.76
CA ASN A 56 3.93 -1.60 3.69
C ASN A 56 4.71 -0.74 2.67
N GLY A 57 5.72 -1.31 2.02
CA GLY A 57 6.65 -0.56 1.19
C GLY A 57 5.99 0.21 0.04
N LEU A 58 4.92 -0.32 -0.57
CA LEU A 58 4.18 0.38 -1.62
C LEU A 58 3.47 1.63 -1.10
N ILE A 59 2.78 1.52 0.04
CA ILE A 59 2.08 2.64 0.68
C ILE A 59 3.10 3.66 1.17
N GLU A 60 4.22 3.22 1.76
CA GLU A 60 5.28 4.11 2.21
C GLU A 60 5.90 4.91 1.05
N ARG A 61 6.19 4.25 -0.08
CA ARG A 61 6.67 4.91 -1.30
C ARG A 61 5.64 5.89 -1.84
N PHE A 62 4.37 5.49 -1.92
CA PHE A 62 3.28 6.36 -2.35
C PHE A 62 3.16 7.59 -1.44
N HIS A 63 3.18 7.40 -0.12
CA HIS A 63 3.16 8.50 0.85
C HIS A 63 4.35 9.44 0.69
N ARG A 64 5.55 8.94 0.37
CA ARG A 64 6.71 9.78 0.08
C ARG A 64 6.49 10.65 -1.15
N THR A 65 5.97 10.06 -2.23
CA THR A 65 5.62 10.80 -3.46
C THR A 65 4.53 11.84 -3.19
N LEU A 66 3.48 11.47 -2.46
CA LEU A 66 2.39 12.37 -2.09
C LEU A 66 2.89 13.57 -1.28
N LYS A 67 3.74 13.34 -0.29
CA LYS A 67 4.35 14.41 0.51
C LYS A 67 5.24 15.32 -0.33
N ALA A 68 5.99 14.78 -1.29
CA ALA A 68 6.82 15.57 -2.20
C ALA A 68 5.97 16.45 -3.12
N ALA A 69 4.89 15.91 -3.68
CA ALA A 69 3.97 16.65 -4.54
C ALA A 69 3.23 17.76 -3.77
N LEU A 70 2.78 17.47 -2.54
CA LEU A 70 2.21 18.50 -1.65
C LEU A 70 3.23 19.60 -1.35
N LYS A 71 4.47 19.26 -1.00
CA LYS A 71 5.52 20.28 -0.76
C LYS A 71 5.81 21.16 -1.98
N ALA A 72 5.66 20.63 -3.19
CA ALA A 72 5.88 21.38 -4.43
C ALA A 72 4.69 22.28 -4.79
N GLY A 73 3.45 21.86 -4.50
CA GLY A 73 2.24 22.59 -4.87
C GLY A 73 1.69 23.53 -3.79
N LEU A 74 2.06 23.35 -2.52
CA LEU A 74 1.52 24.14 -1.42
C LEU A 74 2.04 25.58 -1.44
N GLN A 75 1.10 26.53 -1.47
CA GLN A 75 1.38 27.97 -1.29
C GLN A 75 0.97 28.48 0.11
N GLY A 76 0.32 27.65 0.93
CA GLY A 76 -0.17 28.03 2.26
C GLY A 76 -0.38 26.84 3.22
N PRO A 77 -0.88 27.08 4.44
CA PRO A 77 -1.04 26.04 5.48
C PRO A 77 -2.23 25.09 5.23
N ASN A 78 -3.17 25.46 4.34
CA ASN A 78 -4.38 24.70 4.05
C ASN A 78 -4.12 23.60 3.01
N TRP A 79 -3.27 22.63 3.37
CA TRP A 79 -2.92 21.51 2.49
C TRP A 79 -4.11 20.64 2.07
N ALA A 80 -5.19 20.62 2.86
CA ALA A 80 -6.37 19.79 2.62
C ALA A 80 -7.16 20.23 1.39
N ASP A 81 -7.21 21.54 1.10
CA ASP A 81 -7.92 22.09 -0.05
C ASP A 81 -7.16 21.83 -1.36
N GLU A 82 -5.84 21.73 -1.29
CA GLU A 82 -4.94 21.43 -2.43
C GLU A 82 -4.79 19.92 -2.71
N LEU A 83 -5.17 19.08 -1.74
CA LEU A 83 -5.02 17.64 -1.85
C LEU A 83 -5.72 17.03 -3.09
N PRO A 84 -6.95 17.41 -3.47
CA PRO A 84 -7.59 16.87 -4.66
C PRO A 84 -6.82 17.15 -5.95
N TRP A 85 -6.25 18.35 -6.09
CA TRP A 85 -5.46 18.75 -7.26
C TRP A 85 -4.16 17.94 -7.36
N VAL A 86 -3.46 17.78 -6.25
CA VAL A 86 -2.24 16.97 -6.18
C VAL A 86 -2.53 15.50 -6.47
N LEU A 87 -3.61 14.95 -5.90
CA LEU A 87 -4.01 13.57 -6.16
C LEU A 87 -4.45 13.35 -7.61
N MET A 88 -5.07 14.36 -8.24
CA MET A 88 -5.40 14.29 -9.66
C MET A 88 -4.13 14.20 -10.50
N GLY A 89 -3.16 15.10 -10.29
CA GLY A 89 -1.89 15.05 -11.01
C GLY A 89 -1.13 13.73 -10.83
N LEU A 90 -1.10 13.18 -9.61
CA LEU A 90 -0.47 11.88 -9.34
C LEU A 90 -1.19 10.70 -10.00
N ARG A 91 -2.51 10.80 -10.22
CA ARG A 91 -3.31 9.74 -10.86
C ARG A 91 -3.30 9.80 -12.37
N THR A 92 -3.06 10.98 -12.95
CA THR A 92 -3.05 11.20 -14.40
C THR A 92 -1.65 11.19 -14.98
N ALA A 93 -0.60 11.43 -14.17
CA ALA A 93 0.78 11.30 -14.61
C ALA A 93 1.08 9.89 -15.16
N PRO A 94 1.57 9.77 -16.40
CA PRO A 94 1.98 8.49 -16.95
C PRO A 94 3.18 7.96 -16.18
N LYS A 95 3.13 6.70 -15.76
CA LYS A 95 4.26 6.06 -15.09
C LYS A 95 5.15 5.40 -16.14
N GLU A 96 6.40 5.89 -16.26
CA GLU A 96 7.35 5.43 -17.30
C GLU A 96 7.57 3.91 -17.29
N ASP A 97 7.57 3.27 -16.11
CA ASP A 97 7.73 1.81 -15.97
C ASP A 97 6.61 0.99 -16.64
N LEU A 98 5.40 1.56 -16.69
CA LEU A 98 4.20 0.87 -17.20
C LEU A 98 3.77 1.41 -18.57
N GLY A 99 4.22 2.61 -18.94
CA GLY A 99 3.72 3.33 -20.11
C GLY A 99 2.25 3.74 -19.98
N THR A 100 1.66 3.63 -18.78
CA THR A 100 0.24 3.86 -18.51
C THR A 100 0.07 4.70 -17.25
N SER A 101 -1.04 5.42 -17.18
CA SER A 101 -1.46 6.19 -16.02
C SER A 101 -2.32 5.36 -15.04
N ALA A 102 -2.38 5.74 -13.77
CA ALA A 102 -3.21 5.04 -12.79
C ALA A 102 -4.72 5.21 -13.09
N ALA A 103 -5.11 6.39 -13.56
CA ALA A 103 -6.48 6.65 -14.00
C ALA A 103 -6.84 5.81 -15.23
N GLU A 104 -5.92 5.67 -16.19
CA GLU A 104 -6.12 4.82 -17.38
C GLU A 104 -6.27 3.35 -17.02
N LEU A 105 -5.50 2.86 -16.05
CA LEU A 105 -5.60 1.47 -15.60
C LEU A 105 -6.96 1.17 -14.95
N VAL A 106 -7.54 2.16 -14.26
CA VAL A 106 -8.83 2.03 -13.57
C VAL A 106 -10.01 2.21 -14.52
N TYR A 107 -9.95 3.22 -15.41
CA TYR A 107 -11.06 3.59 -16.28
C TYR A 107 -10.96 3.02 -17.70
N GLY A 108 -9.80 2.49 -18.09
CA GLY A 108 -9.54 1.94 -19.42
C GLY A 108 -9.32 2.98 -20.52
N THR A 109 -9.37 4.28 -20.19
CA THR A 109 -9.22 5.40 -21.14
C THR A 109 -8.38 6.53 -20.54
N PRO A 110 -7.64 7.30 -21.36
CA PRO A 110 -6.98 8.51 -20.91
C PRO A 110 -7.99 9.50 -20.34
N LEU A 111 -7.67 10.11 -19.19
CA LEU A 111 -8.53 11.07 -18.51
C LEU A 111 -8.14 12.49 -18.96
N SER A 112 -9.07 13.22 -19.57
CA SER A 112 -8.83 14.61 -19.96
C SER A 112 -8.74 15.51 -18.72
N VAL A 113 -7.56 16.10 -18.50
CA VAL A 113 -7.35 17.04 -17.37
C VAL A 113 -7.51 18.50 -17.80
N PRO A 114 -8.00 19.38 -16.90
CA PRO A 114 -8.01 20.81 -17.16
C PRO A 114 -6.58 21.32 -17.41
N GLY A 115 -6.30 21.83 -18.62
CA GLY A 115 -4.97 22.28 -19.02
C GLY A 115 -4.17 21.32 -19.91
N GLU A 116 -4.75 20.17 -20.28
CA GLU A 116 -4.17 19.28 -21.29
C GLU A 116 -4.31 19.92 -22.67
N PHE A 117 -3.19 20.41 -23.22
CA PHE A 117 -3.14 20.92 -24.59
C PHE A 117 -3.04 19.75 -25.56
N THR A 118 -4.18 19.11 -25.84
CA THR A 118 -4.30 18.24 -27.01
C THR A 118 -4.51 19.12 -28.23
N ASP A 119 -3.69 18.97 -29.27
CA ASP A 119 -3.98 19.56 -30.58
C ASP A 119 -5.41 19.16 -30.99
N PRO A 120 -6.26 20.10 -31.46
CA PRO A 120 -7.61 19.80 -31.89
C PRO A 120 -7.55 19.13 -33.26
N THR A 121 -6.92 17.96 -33.33
CA THR A 121 -7.21 17.05 -34.42
C THR A 121 -8.42 16.27 -33.95
N PRO A 122 -9.64 16.56 -34.45
CA PRO A 122 -10.70 15.59 -34.30
C PRO A 122 -10.21 14.39 -35.09
N LYS A 123 -9.71 13.36 -34.40
CA LYS A 123 -9.85 12.01 -34.93
C LYS A 123 -11.33 11.74 -34.76
N PRO A 124 -12.18 11.82 -35.81
CA PRO A 124 -13.40 11.07 -35.70
C PRO A 124 -12.99 9.61 -35.65
N LEU A 125 -13.95 8.78 -35.28
CA LEU A 125 -14.05 7.38 -35.68
C LEU A 125 -13.65 6.36 -34.61
N HIS A 126 -14.72 5.66 -34.22
CA HIS A 126 -14.77 4.23 -33.99
C HIS A 126 -14.14 3.78 -32.68
N ALA A 127 -14.98 3.48 -31.69
CA ALA A 127 -15.46 2.12 -31.49
C ALA A 127 -14.26 1.19 -31.32
N CYS A 128 -14.07 0.71 -30.09
CA CYS A 128 -13.29 -0.47 -29.74
C CYS A 128 -12.78 -1.20 -30.99
N ALA A 129 -11.55 -0.92 -31.42
CA ALA A 129 -10.85 -1.95 -32.15
C ALA A 129 -10.74 -3.09 -31.12
N PRO A 130 -11.29 -4.28 -31.38
CA PRO A 130 -11.23 -5.40 -30.42
C PRO A 130 -9.79 -5.83 -30.10
N ASN A 131 -8.81 -5.24 -30.79
CA ASN A 131 -7.39 -5.51 -30.75
C ASN A 131 -6.56 -4.24 -30.46
N ASP A 132 -7.01 -3.37 -29.55
CA ASP A 132 -6.09 -2.36 -29.02
C ASP A 132 -4.96 -3.12 -28.27
N PRO A 133 -3.69 -3.02 -28.74
CA PRO A 133 -2.57 -3.69 -28.07
C PRO A 133 -2.49 -3.28 -26.59
N PHE A 134 -2.96 -2.08 -26.25
CA PHE A 134 -3.03 -1.61 -24.87
C PHE A 134 -4.02 -2.42 -24.03
N SER A 135 -5.25 -2.62 -24.50
CA SER A 135 -6.27 -3.40 -23.77
C SER A 135 -5.86 -4.86 -23.59
N THR A 136 -5.19 -5.43 -24.60
CA THR A 136 -4.63 -6.79 -24.53
C THR A 136 -3.45 -6.84 -23.55
N CYS A 137 -2.57 -5.84 -23.56
CA CYS A 137 -1.44 -5.75 -22.64
C CYS A 137 -1.93 -5.57 -21.19
N VAL A 138 -2.89 -4.68 -20.93
CA VAL A 138 -3.49 -4.46 -19.60
C VAL A 138 -4.20 -5.72 -19.08
N ARG A 139 -4.90 -6.46 -19.94
CA ARG A 139 -5.46 -7.77 -19.57
C ARG A 139 -4.39 -8.82 -19.28
N ASN A 140 -3.23 -8.70 -19.91
CA ASN A 140 -2.07 -9.58 -19.71
C ASN A 140 -1.06 -9.03 -18.69
N LEU A 141 -1.34 -7.89 -18.03
CA LEU A 141 -0.53 -7.39 -16.92
C LEU A 141 -0.77 -8.32 -15.72
N SER A 142 -0.03 -9.42 -15.68
CA SER A 142 0.28 -10.08 -14.43
C SER A 142 1.00 -9.07 -13.53
N PRO A 143 0.73 -9.02 -12.21
CA PRO A 143 1.44 -8.13 -11.31
C PRO A 143 2.94 -8.28 -11.54
N LEU A 144 3.56 -7.23 -12.09
CA LEU A 144 5.00 -7.19 -12.31
C LEU A 144 5.64 -7.35 -10.93
N PRO A 145 6.51 -8.35 -10.71
CA PRO A 145 7.20 -8.48 -9.46
C PRO A 145 7.94 -7.17 -9.21
N THR A 146 7.49 -6.44 -8.17
CA THR A 146 8.09 -5.18 -7.76
C THR A 146 9.58 -5.40 -7.55
N SER A 147 10.43 -4.45 -7.93
CA SER A 147 11.88 -4.57 -7.77
C SER A 147 12.24 -5.06 -6.37
N HIS A 148 12.60 -6.34 -6.27
CA HIS A 148 13.03 -6.97 -5.03
C HIS A 148 14.47 -6.49 -4.77
N HIS A 149 14.64 -5.36 -4.08
CA HIS A 149 15.93 -4.90 -3.58
C HIS A 149 16.44 -5.74 -2.40
N GLY A 150 16.22 -7.05 -2.42
CA GLY A 150 16.52 -7.95 -1.32
C GLY A 150 16.85 -9.38 -1.71
N LEU A 151 17.00 -9.71 -2.99
CA LEU A 151 17.66 -10.96 -3.36
C LEU A 151 19.15 -10.80 -3.07
N PRO A 152 19.77 -11.58 -2.16
CA PRO A 152 21.21 -11.64 -2.10
C PRO A 152 21.68 -12.15 -3.46
N SER A 153 22.54 -11.37 -4.14
CA SER A 153 23.34 -11.88 -5.24
C SER A 153 24.16 -13.05 -4.67
N SER A 154 23.72 -14.28 -4.89
CA SER A 154 24.51 -15.44 -4.54
C SER A 154 25.59 -15.59 -5.60
N SER A 155 26.71 -14.89 -5.42
CA SER A 155 27.91 -15.16 -6.18
C SER A 155 28.46 -16.51 -5.71
N VAL A 156 28.17 -17.56 -6.45
CA VAL A 156 28.79 -18.87 -6.26
C VAL A 156 30.26 -18.71 -6.67
N LEU A 157 31.16 -18.74 -5.69
CA LEU A 157 32.60 -18.71 -5.95
C LEU A 157 32.97 -19.94 -6.77
N GLN A 158 33.68 -19.76 -7.89
CA GLN A 158 34.05 -20.86 -8.80
C GLN A 158 34.83 -22.00 -8.09
N ALA A 159 35.51 -21.69 -6.98
CA ALA A 159 36.20 -22.66 -6.12
C ALA A 159 35.25 -23.68 -5.42
N LEU A 160 33.93 -23.46 -5.42
CA LEU A 160 32.94 -24.46 -4.99
C LEU A 160 32.84 -25.63 -5.98
N CYS A 161 33.15 -25.43 -7.26
CA CYS A 161 33.03 -26.47 -8.28
C CYS A 161 34.08 -27.58 -8.10
N ASP A 162 35.23 -27.25 -7.51
CA ASP A 162 36.36 -28.17 -7.28
C ASP A 162 36.41 -28.69 -5.83
N ALA A 163 35.50 -28.23 -4.95
CA ALA A 163 35.49 -28.61 -3.56
C ALA A 163 34.88 -30.01 -3.36
N GLN A 164 35.62 -30.93 -2.74
CA GLN A 164 35.13 -32.27 -2.44
C GLN A 164 34.09 -32.29 -1.31
N PHE A 165 34.12 -31.30 -0.41
CA PHE A 165 33.18 -31.14 0.70
C PHE A 165 32.85 -29.67 0.91
N VAL A 166 31.58 -29.36 1.17
CA VAL A 166 31.08 -28.00 1.40
C VAL A 166 30.27 -27.98 2.70
N PHE A 167 30.52 -27.00 3.56
CA PHE A 167 29.69 -26.74 4.73
C PHE A 167 28.49 -25.88 4.34
N ILE A 168 27.29 -26.44 4.40
CA ILE A 168 26.04 -25.73 4.15
C ILE A 168 25.53 -25.17 5.47
N ARG A 169 25.43 -23.84 5.58
CA ARG A 169 24.71 -23.20 6.69
C ARG A 169 23.21 -23.29 6.42
N HIS A 170 22.52 -24.11 7.19
CA HIS A 170 21.06 -24.07 7.25
C HIS A 170 20.64 -22.94 8.20
N ASP A 171 20.74 -21.68 7.74
CA ASP A 171 20.15 -20.54 8.48
C ASP A 171 18.62 -20.55 8.27
N GLY A 172 17.96 -21.56 8.84
CA GLY A 172 16.51 -21.59 9.02
C GLY A 172 16.13 -20.88 10.32
N HIS A 173 15.05 -20.11 10.31
CA HIS A 173 14.49 -19.52 11.52
C HIS A 173 14.09 -20.65 12.49
N HIS A 174 14.89 -20.89 13.53
CA HIS A 174 14.49 -21.75 14.64
C HIS A 174 13.42 -21.01 15.45
N GLY A 175 12.21 -21.58 15.52
CA GLY A 175 11.21 -21.13 16.47
C GLY A 175 11.72 -21.28 17.92
N PRO A 176 11.19 -20.50 18.88
CA PRO A 176 11.78 -20.36 20.22
C PRO A 176 11.75 -21.61 21.13
N LEU A 177 11.47 -22.82 20.61
CA LEU A 177 11.39 -24.05 21.40
C LEU A 177 11.87 -25.29 20.62
N ARG A 178 13.12 -25.32 20.17
CA ARG A 178 13.79 -26.59 19.85
C ARG A 178 15.12 -26.69 20.59
N CYS A 179 15.27 -27.76 21.37
CA CYS A 179 16.53 -28.13 21.99
C CYS A 179 17.53 -28.58 20.91
N PRO A 180 18.84 -28.41 21.17
CA PRO A 180 19.91 -28.67 20.22
C PRO A 180 19.97 -30.14 19.76
#